data_AF-A0A0D6TEH8-F1
#
_entry.id   AF-A0A0D6TEH8-F1
#
_cell.length_a   1.000
_cell.length_b   1.000
_cell.length_c   1.000
_cell.angle_alpha   90.00
_cell.angle_beta   90.00
_cell.angle_gamma   90.00
#
_symmetry.space_group_name_H-M   'P 1'
#
loop_
_entity.id
_entity.type
_entity.pdbx_description
1 polymer ?
#
loop_
_entity_poly.entity_id
_entity_poly.type
_entity_poly.pdbx_seq_one_letter_code
_entity_poly.pdbx_strand_id
1 'polypeptide(L)'
;MSNEALTAWDIEADLLPAHWQLTLEQRRDYIIERWLIEGGDNQPFLDWVLREGHQPSRRIIEIVAQMMAKSAGVELPANMEPPFGMVIDRTGHAHGPKDMETEVRNFCVAAISDAKIDSGIKPGVADREAFKFAQECGFDGFGYDTVEKRRKAFRKSRGKYLRQPSGTKGKD
;
A
#
# COMPACT_ATOMS: atom_id res chain seq x y z
N MET A 1 21.81 2.22 16.10
CA MET A 1 20.75 2.11 15.08
C MET A 1 19.52 2.73 15.71
N SER A 2 19.12 3.91 15.24
CA SER A 2 17.92 4.58 15.73
C SER A 2 16.75 3.64 15.55
N ASN A 3 15.97 3.47 16.61
CA ASN A 3 14.75 2.69 16.63
C ASN A 3 13.67 3.55 15.93
N GLU A 4 13.85 3.81 14.63
CA GLU A 4 12.80 4.46 13.84
C GLU A 4 11.66 3.45 13.72
N ALA A 5 10.50 3.85 14.25
CA ALA A 5 9.30 3.03 14.14
C ALA A 5 9.00 2.82 12.65
N LEU A 6 8.97 1.55 12.23
CA LEU A 6 8.56 1.20 10.87
C LEU A 6 7.17 1.75 10.62
N THR A 7 7.01 2.51 9.55
CA THR A 7 5.70 3.04 9.15
C THR A 7 4.85 1.92 8.54
N ALA A 8 3.55 2.14 8.41
CA ALA A 8 2.64 1.16 7.81
C ALA A 8 3.06 0.79 6.37
N TRP A 9 3.51 1.77 5.57
CA TRP A 9 3.93 1.54 4.19
C TRP A 9 5.31 0.89 4.06
N ASP A 10 6.21 1.04 5.05
CA ASP A 10 7.46 0.27 5.10
C ASP A 10 7.18 -1.23 5.26
N ILE A 11 6.30 -1.57 6.21
CA ILE A 11 5.89 -2.94 6.44
C ILE A 11 5.21 -3.51 5.18
N GLU A 12 4.39 -2.71 4.51
CA GLU A 12 3.73 -3.14 3.27
C GLU A 12 4.73 -3.44 2.14
N ALA A 13 5.73 -2.58 1.95
CA ALA A 13 6.77 -2.77 0.94
C ALA A 13 7.58 -4.06 1.19
N ASP A 14 7.91 -4.34 2.45
CA ASP A 14 8.64 -5.55 2.86
C ASP A 14 7.82 -6.82 2.63
N LEU A 15 6.50 -6.75 2.85
CA LEU A 15 5.59 -7.89 2.69
C LEU A 15 5.18 -8.16 1.23
N LEU A 16 5.59 -7.34 0.26
CA LEU A 16 5.33 -7.63 -1.16
C LEU A 16 5.96 -8.97 -1.57
N PRO A 17 5.28 -9.81 -2.37
CA PRO A 17 5.71 -11.17 -2.60
C PRO A 17 7.11 -11.27 -3.20
N ALA A 18 7.99 -12.06 -2.56
CA ALA A 18 9.37 -12.24 -3.02
C ALA A 18 9.47 -12.79 -4.46
N HIS A 19 8.50 -13.59 -4.90
CA HIS A 19 8.46 -14.14 -6.27
C HIS A 19 8.27 -13.08 -7.37
N TRP A 20 7.94 -11.82 -7.01
CA TRP A 20 7.88 -10.72 -7.97
C TRP A 20 9.26 -10.18 -8.35
N GLN A 21 10.31 -10.54 -7.60
CA GLN A 21 11.70 -10.13 -7.87
C GLN A 21 11.87 -8.61 -8.01
N LEU A 22 11.07 -7.83 -7.29
CA LEU A 22 11.16 -6.37 -7.26
C LEU A 22 12.33 -5.92 -6.40
N THR A 23 13.07 -4.93 -6.90
CA THR A 23 14.01 -4.11 -6.12
C THR A 23 13.28 -3.31 -5.04
N LEU A 24 14.02 -2.81 -4.04
CA LEU A 24 13.43 -1.98 -2.99
C LEU A 24 12.78 -0.72 -3.58
N GLU A 25 13.42 -0.10 -4.57
CA GLU A 25 12.92 1.08 -5.26
C GLU A 25 11.58 0.80 -5.96
N GLN A 26 11.48 -0.35 -6.65
CA GLN A 26 10.25 -0.77 -7.32
C GLN A 26 9.12 -1.10 -6.33
N ARG A 27 9.47 -1.65 -5.15
CA ARG A 27 8.50 -1.90 -4.08
C ARG A 27 7.94 -0.58 -3.57
N ARG A 28 8.80 0.40 -3.28
CA ARG A 28 8.38 1.74 -2.83
C ARG A 28 7.50 2.43 -3.86
N ASP A 29 7.89 2.42 -5.13
CA ASP A 29 7.08 3.00 -6.20
C ASP A 29 5.70 2.35 -6.31
N TYR A 30 5.61 1.02 -6.20
CA TYR A 30 4.34 0.32 -6.21
C TYR A 30 3.42 0.77 -5.07
N ILE A 31 3.96 0.89 -3.86
CA ILE A 31 3.19 1.33 -2.69
C ILE A 31 2.76 2.79 -2.84
N ILE A 32 3.63 3.68 -3.30
CA ILE A 32 3.29 5.07 -3.61
C ILE A 32 2.13 5.14 -4.60
N GLU A 33 2.26 4.43 -5.73
CA GLU A 33 1.23 4.41 -6.77
C GLU A 33 -0.11 3.92 -6.21
N ARG A 34 -0.09 2.84 -5.45
CA ARG A 34 -1.31 2.28 -4.84
C ARG A 34 -1.96 3.25 -3.87
N TRP A 35 -1.19 3.87 -2.97
CA TRP A 35 -1.72 4.79 -1.96
C TRP A 35 -2.29 6.07 -2.61
N LEU A 36 -1.63 6.58 -3.65
CA LEU A 36 -2.13 7.72 -4.42
C LEU A 36 -3.41 7.39 -5.21
N ILE A 37 -3.47 6.22 -5.87
CA ILE A 37 -4.61 5.83 -6.72
C ILE A 37 -5.81 5.37 -5.90
N GLU A 38 -5.60 4.54 -4.87
CA GLU A 38 -6.70 3.92 -4.10
C GLU A 38 -7.16 4.78 -2.93
N GLY A 39 -6.25 5.51 -2.28
CA GLY A 39 -6.50 6.28 -1.06
C GLY A 39 -6.45 7.80 -1.24
N GLY A 40 -5.79 8.29 -2.28
CA GLY A 40 -5.48 9.72 -2.43
C GLY A 40 -4.45 10.22 -1.41
N ASP A 41 -3.76 9.31 -0.72
CA ASP A 41 -2.81 9.62 0.35
C ASP A 41 -1.39 9.71 -0.21
N ASN A 42 -0.71 10.82 0.08
CA ASN A 42 0.64 11.12 -0.39
C ASN A 42 1.72 10.94 0.69
N GLN A 43 1.38 10.50 1.91
CA GLN A 43 2.34 10.30 2.99
C GLN A 43 3.51 9.37 2.60
N PRO A 44 3.30 8.21 1.94
CA PRO A 44 4.42 7.35 1.54
C PRO A 44 5.37 8.04 0.56
N PHE A 45 4.83 8.86 -0.35
CA PHE A 45 5.65 9.65 -1.29
C PHE A 45 6.50 10.67 -0.54
N LEU A 46 5.89 11.43 0.38
CA LEU A 46 6.59 12.46 1.13
C LEU A 46 7.68 11.86 2.03
N ASP A 47 7.37 10.81 2.76
CA ASP A 47 8.31 10.25 3.72
C ASP A 47 9.49 9.58 3.02
N TRP A 48 9.26 8.74 2.01
CA TRP A 48 10.38 8.11 1.30
C TRP A 48 11.20 9.09 0.45
N VAL A 49 10.58 10.06 -0.22
CA VAL A 49 11.32 10.99 -1.09
C VAL A 49 12.04 12.06 -0.27
N LEU A 50 11.36 12.67 0.70
CA LEU A 50 11.92 13.81 1.43
C LEU A 50 12.80 13.41 2.61
N ARG A 51 12.51 12.27 3.28
CA ARG A 51 13.26 11.86 4.48
C ARG A 51 14.30 10.79 4.16
N GLU A 52 13.97 9.83 3.30
CA GLU A 52 14.85 8.71 3.01
C GLU A 52 15.62 8.83 1.68
N GLY A 53 15.35 9.86 0.89
CA GLY A 53 16.05 10.13 -0.37
C GLY A 53 15.72 9.15 -1.50
N HIS A 54 14.60 8.43 -1.41
CA HIS A 54 14.08 7.60 -2.50
C HIS A 54 13.97 8.41 -3.79
N GLN A 55 14.37 7.82 -4.92
CA GLN A 55 14.28 8.41 -6.24
C GLN A 55 13.12 7.75 -7.00
N PRO A 56 11.93 8.36 -7.04
CA PRO A 56 10.78 7.73 -7.67
C PRO A 56 10.98 7.56 -9.17
N SER A 57 10.43 6.49 -9.74
CA SER A 57 10.41 6.34 -11.19
C SER A 57 9.64 7.46 -11.87
N ARG A 58 9.96 7.66 -13.15
CA ARG A 58 9.25 8.61 -14.02
C ARG A 58 7.72 8.49 -13.93
N ARG A 59 7.19 7.27 -13.82
CA ARG A 59 5.75 7.01 -13.69
C ARG A 59 5.14 7.67 -12.45
N ILE A 60 5.80 7.54 -11.30
CA ILE A 60 5.34 8.16 -10.06
C ILE A 60 5.37 9.69 -10.18
N ILE A 61 6.43 10.23 -10.75
CA ILE A 61 6.55 11.67 -10.99
C ILE A 61 5.44 12.16 -11.93
N GLU A 62 5.12 11.42 -12.98
CA GLU A 62 4.00 11.73 -13.89
C GLU A 62 2.65 11.73 -13.16
N ILE A 63 2.39 10.74 -12.30
CA ILE A 63 1.15 10.69 -11.49
C ILE A 63 1.06 11.91 -10.56
N VAL A 64 2.13 12.24 -9.84
CA VAL A 64 2.16 13.40 -8.93
C VAL A 64 2.00 14.71 -9.72
N ALA A 65 2.64 14.85 -10.88
CA ALA A 65 2.48 16.02 -11.73
C ALA A 65 1.03 16.18 -12.23
N GLN A 66 0.37 15.08 -12.60
CA GLN A 66 -1.05 15.08 -12.97
C GLN A 66 -1.94 15.51 -11.79
N MET A 67 -1.63 15.07 -10.57
CA MET A 67 -2.31 15.51 -9.34
C MET A 67 -2.17 17.02 -9.12
N MET A 68 -0.96 17.56 -9.26
CA MET A 68 -0.70 18.99 -9.13
C MET A 68 -1.46 19.80 -10.19
N ALA A 69 -1.44 19.35 -11.44
CA ALA A 69 -2.15 19.99 -12.55
C ALA A 69 -3.67 20.03 -12.29
N LYS A 70 -4.25 18.91 -11.86
CA LYS A 70 -5.68 18.83 -11.51
C LYS A 70 -6.04 19.75 -10.34
N SER A 71 -5.21 19.79 -9.30
CA SER A 71 -5.41 20.71 -8.15
C SER A 71 -5.37 22.18 -8.59
N ALA A 72 -4.45 22.53 -9.49
CA ALA A 72 -4.35 23.86 -10.09
C ALA A 72 -5.50 24.17 -11.08
N GLY A 73 -6.32 23.19 -11.48
CA GLY A 73 -7.38 23.34 -12.47
C GLY A 73 -6.90 23.38 -13.91
N VAL A 74 -5.73 22.82 -14.19
CA VAL A 74 -5.23 22.63 -15.54
C VAL A 74 -5.92 21.42 -16.16
N GLU A 75 -6.51 21.60 -17.34
CA GLU A 75 -7.06 20.49 -18.11
C GLU A 75 -5.93 19.66 -18.72
N LEU A 76 -5.89 18.38 -18.37
CA LEU A 76 -4.93 17.43 -18.92
C LEU A 76 -5.49 16.78 -20.19
N PRO A 77 -4.65 16.49 -21.20
CA PRO A 77 -5.02 15.67 -22.34
C PRO A 77 -5.55 14.28 -21.91
N ALA A 78 -6.49 13.70 -22.65
CA ALA A 78 -7.08 12.40 -22.33
C ALA A 78 -6.06 11.24 -22.21
N ASN A 79 -4.91 11.34 -22.88
CA ASN A 79 -3.82 10.38 -22.78
C ASN A 79 -2.88 10.59 -21.57
N MET A 80 -3.10 11.67 -20.81
CA MET A 80 -2.40 12.03 -19.57
C MET A 80 -3.37 12.06 -18.39
N GLU A 81 -4.60 11.57 -18.57
CA GLU A 81 -5.50 11.36 -17.47
C GLU A 81 -4.97 10.22 -16.59
N PRO A 82 -4.95 10.41 -15.27
CA PRO A 82 -4.48 9.41 -14.35
C PRO A 82 -5.33 8.14 -14.40
N PRO A 83 -4.73 6.96 -14.16
CA PRO A 83 -5.51 5.74 -13.95
C PRO A 83 -6.51 5.95 -12.80
N PHE A 84 -7.78 5.57 -13.05
CA PHE A 84 -8.97 5.82 -12.23
C PHE A 84 -8.74 5.89 -10.71
N GLY A 85 -9.31 6.91 -10.04
CA GLY A 85 -9.33 7.02 -8.58
C GLY A 85 -8.75 8.31 -8.00
N MET A 86 -8.03 9.11 -8.81
CA MET A 86 -7.50 10.41 -8.36
C MET A 86 -8.60 11.46 -8.19
N VAL A 87 -9.32 11.41 -7.07
CA VAL A 87 -10.31 12.43 -6.68
C VAL A 87 -9.61 13.48 -5.83
N ILE A 88 -8.90 14.41 -6.47
CA ILE A 88 -8.74 15.75 -5.89
C ILE A 88 -10.03 16.49 -6.25
N ASP A 89 -11.04 16.37 -5.39
CA ASP A 89 -12.22 17.22 -5.48
C ASP A 89 -11.88 18.61 -4.92
N ARG A 90 -12.12 19.66 -5.73
CA ARG A 90 -12.04 21.07 -5.32
C ARG A 90 -12.98 21.43 -4.17
N THR A 91 -13.97 20.59 -3.86
CA THR A 91 -14.94 20.77 -2.77
C THR A 91 -14.79 19.83 -1.56
N GLY A 92 -13.72 19.03 -1.47
CA GLY A 92 -13.47 18.22 -0.27
C GLY A 92 -14.48 17.09 -0.02
N HIS A 93 -15.33 16.75 -0.99
CA HIS A 93 -16.15 15.53 -0.94
C HIS A 93 -15.30 14.36 -1.43
N ALA A 94 -14.35 13.94 -0.59
CA ALA A 94 -13.88 12.58 -0.65
C ALA A 94 -15.11 11.67 -0.50
N HIS A 95 -15.24 10.62 -1.32
CA HIS A 95 -15.70 9.37 -0.73
C HIS A 95 -14.79 9.18 0.48
N GLY A 96 -15.31 9.43 1.69
CA GLY A 96 -14.50 9.83 2.85
C GLY A 96 -13.19 9.05 2.93
N PRO A 97 -12.06 9.73 3.26
CA PRO A 97 -10.72 9.14 3.12
C PRO A 97 -10.76 7.71 3.62
N LYS A 98 -10.47 6.76 2.72
CA LYS A 98 -10.25 5.39 3.17
C LYS A 98 -9.14 5.48 4.20
N ASP A 99 -9.39 4.94 5.38
CA ASP A 99 -8.38 4.81 6.41
C ASP A 99 -7.35 3.78 5.91
N MET A 100 -6.40 4.26 5.10
CA MET A 100 -5.37 3.48 4.43
C MET A 100 -4.46 2.83 5.46
N GLU A 101 -4.19 3.50 6.57
CA GLU A 101 -3.46 2.95 7.69
C GLU A 101 -4.19 1.71 8.26
N THR A 102 -5.51 1.81 8.47
CA THR A 102 -6.33 0.64 8.84
C THR A 102 -6.35 -0.43 7.76
N GLU A 103 -6.44 -0.08 6.47
CA GLU A 103 -6.42 -1.07 5.38
C GLU A 103 -5.08 -1.81 5.31
N VAL A 104 -3.97 -1.11 5.44
CA VAL A 104 -2.62 -1.68 5.41
C VAL A 104 -2.35 -2.51 6.64
N ARG A 105 -2.67 -2.01 7.83
CA ARG A 105 -2.67 -2.82 9.07
C ARG A 105 -3.43 -4.13 8.87
N ASN A 106 -4.67 -4.06 8.37
CA ASN A 106 -5.51 -5.22 8.15
C ASN A 106 -4.92 -6.18 7.11
N PHE A 107 -4.23 -5.64 6.09
CA PHE A 107 -3.51 -6.42 5.10
C PHE A 107 -2.30 -7.12 5.72
N CYS A 108 -1.44 -6.42 6.45
CA CYS A 108 -0.20 -6.96 7.01
C CYS A 108 -0.47 -8.16 7.93
N VAL A 109 -1.37 -8.01 8.90
CA VAL A 109 -1.78 -9.10 9.81
C VAL A 109 -2.42 -10.27 9.06
N ALA A 110 -3.21 -9.99 8.03
CA ALA A 110 -3.83 -11.02 7.22
C ALA A 110 -2.80 -11.79 6.38
N ALA A 111 -1.84 -11.09 5.77
CA ALA A 111 -0.77 -11.63 4.96
C ALA A 111 0.19 -12.48 5.79
N ILE A 112 0.59 -12.01 6.98
CA ILE A 112 1.43 -12.75 7.91
C ILE A 112 0.75 -14.06 8.33
N SER A 113 -0.52 -14.00 8.71
CA SER A 113 -1.26 -15.21 9.09
C SER A 113 -1.43 -16.17 7.91
N ASP A 114 -1.76 -15.66 6.71
CA ASP A 114 -1.91 -16.48 5.50
C ASP A 114 -0.61 -17.18 5.12
N ALA A 115 0.53 -16.47 5.13
CA ALA A 115 1.84 -17.01 4.82
C ALA A 115 2.25 -18.12 5.80
N LYS A 116 1.95 -17.96 7.09
CA LYS A 116 2.21 -18.98 8.12
C LYS A 116 1.36 -20.23 7.89
N ILE A 117 0.09 -20.08 7.53
CA ILE A 117 -0.77 -21.22 7.18
C ILE A 117 -0.25 -21.94 5.92
N ASP A 118 0.14 -21.19 4.91
CA ASP A 118 0.71 -21.74 3.68
C ASP A 118 2.04 -22.48 3.96
N SER A 119 2.77 -22.10 5.02
CA SER A 119 3.96 -22.83 5.52
C SER A 119 3.65 -24.04 6.43
N GLY A 120 2.38 -24.38 6.64
CA GLY A 120 1.95 -25.55 7.40
C GLY A 120 1.61 -25.30 8.89
N ILE A 121 1.63 -24.04 9.34
CA ILE A 121 1.23 -23.69 10.71
C ILE A 121 -0.30 -23.76 10.86
N LYS A 122 -0.79 -24.31 11.97
CA LYS A 122 -2.23 -24.39 12.24
C LYS A 122 -2.86 -22.98 12.30
N PRO A 123 -4.05 -22.76 11.70
CA PRO A 123 -4.65 -21.42 11.58
C PRO A 123 -4.74 -20.63 12.89
N GLY A 124 -5.21 -21.26 13.98
CA GLY A 124 -5.30 -20.57 15.28
C GLY A 124 -3.94 -20.19 15.91
N VAL A 125 -2.86 -20.86 15.51
CA VAL A 125 -1.50 -20.49 15.94
C VAL A 125 -0.97 -19.35 15.07
N ALA A 126 -1.17 -19.43 13.75
CA ALA A 126 -0.82 -18.37 12.80
C ALA A 126 -1.53 -17.04 13.10
N ASP A 127 -2.85 -17.09 13.35
CA ASP A 127 -3.66 -15.91 13.69
C ASP A 127 -3.18 -15.28 15.03
N ARG A 128 -2.72 -16.09 15.99
CA ARG A 128 -2.16 -15.62 17.28
C ARG A 128 -0.80 -14.97 17.14
N GLU A 129 0.06 -15.48 16.28
CA GLU A 129 1.36 -14.88 16.01
C GLU A 129 1.22 -13.56 15.23
N ALA A 130 0.32 -13.50 14.25
CA ALA A 130 0.00 -12.26 13.56
C ALA A 130 -0.60 -11.20 14.48
N PHE A 131 -1.41 -11.62 15.46
CA PHE A 131 -1.93 -10.72 16.50
C PHE A 131 -0.81 -10.17 17.40
N LYS A 132 0.14 -11.01 17.83
CA LYS A 132 1.31 -10.54 18.60
C LYS A 132 2.13 -9.52 17.83
N PHE A 133 2.40 -9.79 16.56
CA PHE A 133 3.07 -8.83 15.68
C PHE A 133 2.31 -7.49 15.63
N ALA A 134 0.99 -7.52 15.49
CA ALA A 134 0.17 -6.30 15.51
C ALA A 134 0.34 -5.49 16.81
N GLN A 135 0.42 -6.17 17.96
CA GLN A 135 0.64 -5.52 19.26
C GLN A 135 2.06 -4.92 19.36
N GLU A 136 3.06 -5.64 18.87
CA GLU A 136 4.46 -5.18 18.83
C GLU A 136 4.64 -3.95 17.93
N CYS A 137 3.89 -3.87 16.83
CA CYS A 137 3.84 -2.71 15.94
C CYS A 137 2.97 -1.55 16.47
N GLY A 138 2.34 -1.69 17.64
CA GLY A 138 1.52 -0.63 18.23
C GLY A 138 0.19 -0.38 17.51
N PHE A 139 -0.38 -1.39 16.85
CA PHE A 139 -1.65 -1.23 16.13
C PHE A 139 -2.84 -1.09 17.10
N ASP A 140 -3.28 0.15 17.35
CA ASP A 140 -4.35 0.48 18.28
C ASP A 140 -5.75 0.02 17.83
N GLY A 141 -6.59 -0.42 18.78
CA GLY A 141 -7.98 -0.81 18.52
C GLY A 141 -8.15 -2.11 17.72
N PHE A 142 -7.10 -2.94 17.66
CA PHE A 142 -7.08 -4.18 16.89
C PHE A 142 -7.31 -5.41 17.79
N GLY A 143 -8.40 -6.16 17.57
CA GLY A 143 -8.74 -7.35 18.37
C GLY A 143 -8.41 -8.68 17.66
N TYR A 144 -8.21 -9.77 18.42
CA TYR A 144 -7.83 -11.09 17.88
C TYR A 144 -8.78 -11.61 16.78
N ASP A 145 -10.10 -11.49 16.99
CA ASP A 145 -11.12 -11.92 16.02
C ASP A 145 -11.04 -11.15 14.69
N THR A 146 -10.39 -9.98 14.71
CA THR A 146 -10.11 -9.18 13.51
C THR A 146 -9.13 -9.91 12.61
N VAL A 147 -8.11 -10.59 13.15
CA VAL A 147 -7.09 -11.29 12.35
C VAL A 147 -7.74 -12.37 11.48
N GLU A 148 -8.56 -13.24 12.08
CA GLU A 148 -9.21 -14.32 11.34
C GLU A 148 -10.13 -13.76 10.24
N LYS A 149 -10.94 -12.75 10.57
CA LYS A 149 -11.84 -12.09 9.63
C LYS A 149 -11.08 -11.45 8.47
N ARG A 150 -10.00 -10.72 8.76
CA ARG A 150 -9.16 -10.06 7.74
C ARG A 150 -8.41 -11.06 6.89
N ARG A 151 -7.87 -12.15 7.46
CA ARG A 151 -7.26 -13.25 6.70
C ARG A 151 -8.25 -13.88 5.71
N LYS A 152 -9.46 -14.20 6.15
CA LYS A 152 -10.50 -14.75 5.25
C LYS A 152 -10.84 -13.78 4.12
N ALA A 153 -10.93 -12.49 4.42
CA ALA A 153 -11.16 -11.45 3.41
C ALA A 153 -9.96 -11.33 2.45
N PHE A 154 -8.73 -11.34 2.98
CA PHE A 154 -7.48 -11.30 2.23
C PHE A 154 -7.35 -12.48 1.27
N ARG A 155 -7.60 -13.72 1.70
CA ARG A 155 -7.60 -14.88 0.80
C ARG A 155 -8.55 -14.72 -0.39
N LYS A 156 -9.72 -14.13 -0.17
CA LYS A 156 -10.71 -13.87 -1.24
C LYS A 156 -10.27 -12.76 -2.19
N SER A 157 -9.58 -11.74 -1.68
CA SER A 157 -9.09 -10.59 -2.46
C SER A 157 -7.62 -10.70 -2.86
N ARG A 158 -6.95 -11.82 -2.56
CA ARG A 158 -5.52 -12.06 -2.80
C ARG A 158 -5.15 -11.82 -4.26
N GLY A 159 -6.02 -12.24 -5.19
CA GLY A 159 -5.84 -11.98 -6.62
C GLY A 159 -6.02 -10.53 -7.07
N LYS A 160 -6.55 -9.64 -6.23
CA LYS A 160 -6.66 -8.19 -6.48
C LYS A 160 -5.46 -7.44 -5.92
N TYR A 161 -5.03 -7.77 -4.69
CA TYR A 161 -3.85 -7.14 -4.05
C TYR A 161 -2.52 -7.65 -4.58
N LEU A 162 -2.49 -8.89 -5.07
CA LEU A 162 -1.33 -9.50 -5.70
C LEU A 162 -1.41 -9.46 -7.23
N ARG A 163 -2.12 -8.49 -7.82
CA ARG A 163 -1.93 -8.24 -9.25
C ARG A 163 -0.53 -7.70 -9.42
N GLN A 164 0.30 -8.44 -10.15
CA GLN A 164 1.60 -7.94 -10.55
C GLN A 164 1.38 -6.57 -11.21
N PRO A 165 2.14 -5.53 -10.81
CA PRO A 165 2.07 -4.25 -11.50
C PRO A 165 2.20 -4.52 -13.00
N SER A 166 1.28 -3.96 -13.79
CA SER A 166 1.40 -4.04 -15.24
C SER A 166 2.70 -3.35 -15.59
N GLY A 167 3.74 -4.15 -15.87
CA GLY A 167 4.99 -3.63 -16.37
C GLY A 167 4.64 -2.72 -17.53
N THR A 168 4.98 -1.44 -17.40
CA THR A 168 5.04 -0.56 -18.56
C THR A 168 5.92 -1.29 -19.54
N LYS A 169 5.31 -1.87 -20.58
CA LYS A 169 6.03 -2.16 -21.81
C LYS A 169 6.50 -0.80 -22.29
N GLY A 170 7.68 -0.38 -21.82
CA GLY A 170 8.49 0.60 -22.52
C GLY A 170 8.62 0.05 -23.92
N LYS A 171 7.96 0.69 -24.86
CA LYS A 171 8.36 0.58 -26.25
C LYS A 171 9.62 1.42 -26.33
N ASP A 172 10.75 0.74 -26.46
CA ASP A 172 11.95 1.31 -27.04
C ASP A 172 11.65 1.84 -28.46
#